data_AF-A0A2Z4PG45-F1
#
_entry.id   AF-A0A2Z4PG45-F1
#
_cell.length_a   1.000
_cell.length_b   1.000
_cell.length_c   1.000
_cell.angle_alpha   90.00
_cell.angle_beta   90.00
_cell.angle_gamma   90.00
#
_symmetry.space_group_name_H-M   'P 1'
#
loop_
_entity.id
_entity.type
_entity.pdbx_description
1 polymer ?
#
loop_
_entity_poly.entity_id
_entity_poly.type
_entity_poly.pdbx_seq_one_letter_code
_entity_poly.pdbx_strand_id
1 'polypeptide(L)'
;MAFTKISLLIFLSTIFHSSHAQNSPQDYLNAHNAARAQVRVGPMRWDTTVAAYAQNYANTLISSCRLVHSSGSGYGENLAYGFPTLTGTAAVDLWVKEKPYYDYDSNSCIGGVCGHYTQVVWQTSNRLGCGRARCNNGGYIVSCNYAPPGNIIGRRPYVRSLVSSK
;
A
#
# COMPACT_ATOMS: atom_id res chain seq x y z
N MET A 1 -35.97 44.35 -40.84
CA MET A 1 -34.78 43.83 -40.15
C MET A 1 -35.16 43.60 -38.69
N ALA A 2 -35.31 42.36 -38.26
CA ALA A 2 -35.61 42.01 -36.87
C ALA A 2 -34.49 41.10 -36.35
N PHE A 3 -33.79 41.53 -35.31
CA PHE A 3 -32.70 40.77 -34.69
C PHE A 3 -33.27 39.98 -33.50
N THR A 4 -33.32 38.66 -33.64
CA THR A 4 -33.67 37.72 -32.58
C THR A 4 -32.48 37.58 -31.62
N LYS A 5 -32.64 37.93 -30.35
CA LYS A 5 -31.62 37.70 -29.32
C LYS A 5 -31.67 36.24 -28.85
N ILE A 6 -30.63 35.48 -29.13
CA ILE A 6 -30.42 34.13 -28.58
C ILE A 6 -29.75 34.28 -27.21
N SER A 7 -30.50 34.06 -26.13
CA SER A 7 -29.93 33.97 -24.79
C SER A 7 -29.31 32.58 -24.59
N LEU A 8 -27.98 32.53 -24.52
CA LEU A 8 -27.21 31.33 -24.22
C LEU A 8 -27.23 31.09 -22.70
N LEU A 9 -28.04 30.13 -22.24
CA LEU A 9 -28.03 29.65 -20.86
C LEU A 9 -26.81 28.74 -20.65
N ILE A 10 -25.78 29.25 -19.99
CA ILE A 10 -24.62 28.46 -19.54
C ILE A 10 -25.03 27.71 -18.27
N PHE A 11 -25.31 26.42 -18.39
CA PHE A 11 -25.48 25.53 -17.23
C PHE A 11 -24.11 25.34 -16.55
N LEU A 12 -23.88 26.06 -15.45
CA LEU A 12 -22.71 25.90 -14.60
C LEU A 12 -22.83 24.56 -13.86
N SER A 13 -22.31 23.50 -14.47
CA SER A 13 -22.22 22.18 -13.85
C SER A 13 -21.14 22.24 -12.77
N THR A 14 -21.53 22.32 -11.50
CA THR A 14 -20.58 22.23 -10.39
C THR A 14 -19.98 20.83 -10.39
N ILE A 15 -18.73 20.70 -10.83
CA ILE A 15 -17.98 19.44 -10.73
C ILE A 15 -17.66 19.25 -9.25
N PHE A 16 -18.52 18.51 -8.54
CA PHE A 16 -18.21 17.96 -7.22
C PHE A 16 -17.04 16.99 -7.38
N HIS A 17 -15.82 17.50 -7.21
CA HIS A 17 -14.65 16.66 -7.04
C HIS A 17 -14.79 15.99 -5.68
N SER A 18 -15.34 14.77 -5.68
CA SER A 18 -15.24 13.88 -4.53
C SER A 18 -13.75 13.63 -4.31
N SER A 19 -13.17 14.28 -3.33
CA SER A 19 -11.83 13.98 -2.85
C SER A 19 -11.90 12.60 -2.20
N HIS A 20 -11.74 11.54 -3.01
CA HIS A 20 -11.62 10.19 -2.49
C HIS A 20 -10.38 10.13 -1.59
N ALA A 21 -10.62 10.10 -0.28
CA ALA A 21 -9.57 9.88 0.69
C ALA A 21 -8.87 8.56 0.36
N GLN A 22 -7.58 8.62 -0.04
CA GLN A 22 -6.73 7.50 -0.49
C GLN A 22 -6.32 6.55 0.67
N ASN A 23 -7.28 6.21 1.52
CA ASN A 23 -7.11 5.50 2.79
C ASN A 23 -8.22 4.47 3.02
N SER A 24 -9.08 4.23 2.04
CA SER A 24 -10.07 3.17 2.12
C SER A 24 -9.38 1.79 1.98
N PRO A 25 -10.01 0.70 2.47
CA PRO A 25 -9.56 -0.66 2.21
C PRO A 25 -9.21 -0.93 0.74
N GLN A 26 -10.02 -0.38 -0.18
CA GLN A 26 -9.83 -0.59 -1.61
C GLN A 26 -8.62 0.16 -2.16
N ASP A 27 -8.27 1.33 -1.61
CA ASP A 27 -7.08 2.08 -2.03
C ASP A 27 -5.80 1.30 -1.73
N TYR A 28 -5.70 0.75 -0.51
CA TYR A 28 -4.60 -0.14 -0.13
C TYR A 28 -4.53 -1.36 -1.06
N LEU A 29 -5.65 -2.06 -1.25
CA LEU A 29 -5.70 -3.24 -2.12
C LEU A 29 -5.30 -2.91 -3.55
N ASN A 30 -5.81 -1.82 -4.12
CA ASN A 30 -5.52 -1.43 -5.50
C ASN A 30 -4.02 -1.20 -5.70
N ALA A 31 -3.38 -0.45 -4.80
CA ALA A 31 -1.95 -0.18 -4.87
C ALA A 31 -1.11 -1.46 -4.74
N HIS A 32 -1.43 -2.34 -3.79
CA HIS A 32 -0.74 -3.63 -3.64
C HIS A 32 -0.94 -4.52 -4.86
N ASN A 33 -2.19 -4.66 -5.32
CA ASN A 33 -2.54 -5.55 -6.41
C ASN A 33 -1.99 -5.08 -7.75
N ALA A 34 -1.85 -3.76 -7.96
CA ALA A 34 -1.13 -3.21 -9.11
C ALA A 34 0.34 -3.66 -9.12
N ALA A 35 1.04 -3.59 -7.98
CA ALA A 35 2.43 -4.06 -7.87
C ALA A 35 2.55 -5.58 -8.05
N ARG A 36 1.64 -6.36 -7.45
CA ARG A 36 1.59 -7.83 -7.57
C ARG A 36 1.36 -8.29 -9.01
N ALA A 37 0.49 -7.60 -9.74
CA ALA A 37 0.23 -7.90 -11.15
C ALA A 37 1.47 -7.76 -12.04
N GLN A 38 2.36 -6.79 -11.75
CA GLN A 38 3.62 -6.61 -12.50
C GLN A 38 4.55 -7.82 -12.43
N VAL A 39 4.42 -8.63 -11.36
CA VAL A 39 5.22 -9.85 -11.16
C VAL A 39 4.36 -11.12 -11.24
N ARG A 40 3.16 -11.02 -11.83
CA ARG A 40 2.22 -12.14 -12.07
C ARG A 40 1.81 -12.88 -10.80
N VAL A 41 1.79 -12.17 -9.68
CA VAL A 41 1.29 -12.68 -8.41
C VAL A 41 -0.19 -12.34 -8.27
N GLY A 42 -1.00 -13.30 -7.83
CA GLY A 42 -2.45 -13.12 -7.66
C GLY A 42 -2.80 -12.05 -6.63
N PRO A 43 -3.99 -11.42 -6.74
CA PRO A 43 -4.37 -10.31 -5.87
C PRO A 43 -4.58 -10.75 -4.42
N MET A 44 -4.33 -9.83 -3.49
CA MET A 44 -4.76 -9.92 -2.10
C MET A 44 -6.25 -9.58 -1.96
N ARG A 45 -6.86 -10.03 -0.87
CA ARG A 45 -8.18 -9.64 -0.40
C ARG A 45 -8.08 -8.94 0.94
N TRP A 46 -8.98 -7.99 1.19
CA TRP A 46 -9.04 -7.33 2.50
C TRP A 46 -9.53 -8.32 3.56
N ASP A 47 -8.88 -8.34 4.70
CA ASP A 47 -9.26 -9.11 5.88
C ASP A 47 -9.49 -8.14 7.03
N THR A 48 -10.73 -8.08 7.51
CA THR A 48 -11.15 -7.15 8.57
C THR A 48 -10.49 -7.45 9.91
N THR A 49 -10.13 -8.71 10.19
CA THR A 49 -9.43 -9.09 11.42
C THR A 49 -7.99 -8.59 11.38
N VAL A 50 -7.32 -8.78 10.24
CA VAL A 50 -5.96 -8.25 10.02
C VAL A 50 -5.96 -6.72 10.06
N ALA A 51 -7.00 -6.08 9.50
CA ALA A 51 -7.12 -4.62 9.49
C ALA A 51 -7.35 -4.04 10.90
N ALA A 52 -8.19 -4.69 11.71
CA ALA A 52 -8.40 -4.31 13.10
C ALA A 52 -7.09 -4.39 13.89
N TYR A 53 -6.30 -5.44 13.68
CA TYR A 53 -4.96 -5.57 14.26
C TYR A 53 -4.04 -4.40 13.82
N ALA A 54 -3.94 -4.16 12.51
CA ALA A 54 -3.09 -3.10 11.96
C ALA A 54 -3.45 -1.71 12.50
N GLN A 55 -4.74 -1.40 12.59
CA GLN A 55 -5.21 -0.12 13.13
C GLN A 55 -4.93 0.00 14.63
N ASN A 56 -5.19 -1.05 15.41
CA ASN A 56 -4.86 -1.05 16.83
C ASN A 56 -3.37 -0.83 17.04
N TYR A 57 -2.53 -1.51 16.25
CA TYR A 57 -1.09 -1.34 16.36
C TYR A 57 -0.64 0.08 15.97
N ALA A 58 -1.12 0.63 14.85
CA ALA A 58 -0.83 2.02 14.46
C ALA A 58 -1.22 3.02 15.56
N ASN A 59 -2.33 2.80 16.26
CA ASN A 59 -2.77 3.64 17.37
C ASN A 59 -1.79 3.58 18.57
N THR A 60 -1.12 2.44 18.82
CA THR A 60 -0.12 2.36 19.90
C THR A 60 1.13 3.20 19.63
N LEU A 61 1.41 3.50 18.37
CA LEU A 61 2.62 4.22 17.96
C LEU A 61 2.46 5.74 18.00
N ILE A 62 1.25 6.31 18.14
CA ILE A 62 0.98 7.75 17.93
C ILE A 62 1.78 8.70 18.83
N SER A 63 2.23 8.24 19.99
CA SER A 63 3.01 9.05 20.94
C SER A 63 4.45 9.27 20.47
N SER A 64 5.06 8.26 19.82
CA SER A 64 6.46 8.28 19.39
C SER A 64 6.61 8.42 17.87
N CYS A 65 5.66 7.88 17.13
CA CYS A 65 5.68 7.67 15.68
C CYS A 65 7.00 7.13 15.13
N ARG A 66 7.63 6.27 15.91
CA ARG A 66 8.78 5.49 15.49
C ARG A 66 8.29 4.25 14.72
N LEU A 67 9.01 3.90 13.66
CA LEU A 67 8.79 2.68 12.88
C LEU A 67 9.35 1.47 13.65
N VAL A 68 8.66 1.09 14.72
CA VAL A 68 8.97 -0.11 15.51
C VAL A 68 7.99 -1.19 15.11
N HIS A 69 8.49 -2.37 14.74
CA HIS A 69 7.66 -3.49 14.34
C HIS A 69 6.92 -4.13 15.52
N SER A 70 5.70 -4.62 15.26
CA SER A 70 4.94 -5.39 16.23
C SER A 70 5.61 -6.75 16.50
N SER A 71 5.35 -7.32 17.69
CA SER A 71 5.85 -8.64 18.07
C SER A 71 4.69 -9.61 18.35
N GLY A 72 4.90 -10.90 18.06
CA GLY A 72 3.98 -11.97 18.43
C GLY A 72 2.66 -12.04 17.66
N SER A 73 2.46 -11.23 16.61
CA SER A 73 1.20 -11.19 15.84
C SER A 73 0.99 -12.39 14.92
N GLY A 74 2.08 -12.99 14.45
CA GLY A 74 2.06 -14.02 13.39
C GLY A 74 1.78 -13.45 11.98
N TYR A 75 1.61 -12.13 11.84
CA TYR A 75 1.46 -11.47 10.54
C TYR A 75 2.79 -10.94 10.02
N GLY A 76 2.89 -10.81 8.69
CA GLY A 76 3.89 -9.93 8.10
C GLY A 76 3.51 -8.48 8.38
N GLU A 77 4.45 -7.55 8.27
CA GLU A 77 4.20 -6.14 8.58
C GLU A 77 5.09 -5.20 7.78
N ASN A 78 4.47 -4.16 7.23
CA ASN A 78 5.17 -2.98 6.77
C ASN A 78 4.66 -1.75 7.54
N LEU A 79 5.58 -0.86 7.89
CA LEU A 79 5.29 0.41 8.52
C LEU A 79 5.77 1.56 7.62
N ALA A 80 5.06 2.69 7.66
CA ALA A 80 5.47 3.92 7.00
C ALA A 80 5.07 5.12 7.84
N TYR A 81 5.88 6.18 7.81
CA TYR A 81 5.65 7.41 8.55
C TYR A 81 6.01 8.62 7.70
N GLY A 82 5.22 9.69 7.77
CA GLY A 82 5.51 10.91 7.01
C GLY A 82 4.63 12.12 7.32
N PHE A 83 5.05 13.27 6.78
CA PHE A 83 4.40 14.58 6.84
C PHE A 83 4.08 15.12 5.43
N PRO A 84 3.22 16.16 5.31
CA PRO A 84 2.24 16.63 6.30
C PRO A 84 1.00 15.71 6.32
N THR A 85 0.82 14.87 5.30
CA THR A 85 -0.19 13.82 5.24
C THR A 85 0.39 12.63 4.49
N LEU A 86 0.55 11.51 5.17
CA LEU A 86 0.83 10.22 4.54
C LEU A 86 -0.51 9.51 4.31
N THR A 87 -0.86 9.30 3.04
CA THR A 87 -2.03 8.49 2.66
C THR A 87 -1.68 7.00 2.65
N GLY A 88 -2.71 6.16 2.65
CA GLY A 88 -2.55 4.72 2.49
C GLY A 88 -1.85 4.36 1.20
N THR A 89 -2.32 4.88 0.06
CA THR A 89 -1.68 4.69 -1.25
C THR A 89 -0.23 5.14 -1.24
N ALA A 90 0.08 6.32 -0.68
CA ALA A 90 1.45 6.82 -0.63
C ALA A 90 2.39 5.94 0.23
N ALA A 91 1.88 5.34 1.31
CA ALA A 91 2.64 4.37 2.10
C ALA A 91 2.99 3.12 1.27
N VAL A 92 2.03 2.58 0.51
CA VAL A 92 2.27 1.46 -0.39
C VAL A 92 3.27 1.81 -1.49
N ASP A 93 3.16 3.00 -2.07
CA ASP A 93 4.09 3.49 -3.09
C ASP A 93 5.53 3.60 -2.56
N LEU A 94 5.73 4.01 -1.31
CA LEU A 94 7.06 4.03 -0.68
C LEU A 94 7.67 2.63 -0.64
N TRP A 95 6.89 1.62 -0.24
CA TRP A 95 7.35 0.24 -0.20
C TRP A 95 7.58 -0.33 -1.60
N VAL A 96 6.70 -0.03 -2.58
CA VAL A 96 6.86 -0.51 -3.96
C VAL A 96 8.07 0.13 -4.65
N LYS A 97 8.41 1.37 -4.31
CA LYS A 97 9.61 2.07 -4.81
C LYS A 97 10.92 1.39 -4.43
N GLU A 98 10.90 0.43 -3.51
CA GLU A 98 12.08 -0.39 -3.20
C GLU A 98 12.37 -1.48 -4.25
N LYS A 99 11.46 -1.70 -5.22
CA LYS A 99 11.62 -2.68 -6.30
C LYS A 99 13.01 -2.67 -6.97
N PRO A 100 13.60 -1.51 -7.34
CA PRO A 100 14.92 -1.49 -7.98
C PRO A 100 16.05 -2.04 -7.10
N TYR A 101 15.85 -2.09 -5.77
CA TYR A 101 16.84 -2.63 -4.84
C TYR A 101 16.70 -4.14 -4.62
N TYR A 102 15.63 -4.79 -5.09
CA TYR A 102 15.52 -6.24 -4.99
C TYR A 102 16.14 -6.94 -6.20
N ASP A 103 17.24 -7.65 -5.98
CA ASP A 103 17.80 -8.56 -6.95
C ASP A 103 17.23 -9.97 -6.78
N TYR A 104 16.48 -10.42 -7.78
CA TYR A 104 15.79 -11.71 -7.74
C TYR A 104 16.75 -12.91 -7.82
N ASP A 105 17.82 -12.77 -8.61
CA ASP A 105 18.71 -13.89 -8.93
C ASP A 105 19.52 -14.28 -7.70
N SER A 106 20.10 -13.30 -7.00
CA SER A 106 20.73 -13.48 -5.67
C SER A 106 19.73 -13.60 -4.52
N ASN A 107 18.46 -13.23 -4.73
CA ASN A 107 17.44 -13.12 -3.68
C ASN A 107 17.86 -12.20 -2.52
N SER A 108 18.40 -11.03 -2.84
CA SER A 108 18.94 -10.10 -1.84
C SER A 108 18.60 -8.65 -2.18
N CYS A 109 18.75 -7.75 -1.20
CA CYS A 109 18.65 -6.32 -1.43
C CYS A 109 20.01 -5.74 -1.80
N ILE A 110 20.11 -5.06 -2.93
CA ILE A 110 21.33 -4.45 -3.46
C ILE A 110 21.16 -2.93 -3.52
N GLY A 111 22.05 -2.19 -2.86
CA GLY A 111 22.06 -0.73 -2.91
C GLY A 111 20.92 -0.04 -2.15
N GLY A 112 20.16 -0.77 -1.32
CA GLY A 112 19.06 -0.23 -0.53
C GLY A 112 18.30 -1.30 0.26
N VAL A 113 17.21 -0.87 0.90
CA VAL A 113 16.24 -1.78 1.53
C VAL A 113 15.25 -2.24 0.48
N CYS A 114 14.83 -3.51 0.57
CA CYS A 114 13.83 -4.09 -0.32
C CYS A 114 12.78 -4.97 0.39
N GLY A 115 12.89 -5.10 1.71
CA GLY A 115 12.04 -5.99 2.51
C GLY A 115 10.55 -5.61 2.47
N HIS A 116 10.25 -4.31 2.33
CA HIS A 116 8.86 -3.87 2.23
C HIS A 116 8.29 -4.23 0.85
N TYR A 117 9.06 -4.02 -0.22
CA TYR A 117 8.68 -4.46 -1.57
C TYR A 117 8.44 -5.98 -1.60
N THR A 118 9.40 -6.79 -1.12
CA THR A 118 9.27 -8.25 -1.17
C THR A 118 8.05 -8.75 -0.40
N GLN A 119 7.65 -8.09 0.69
CA GLN A 119 6.40 -8.39 1.39
C GLN A 119 5.16 -8.03 0.56
N VAL A 120 5.12 -6.85 -0.07
CA VAL A 120 3.98 -6.44 -0.93
C VAL A 120 3.71 -7.47 -2.03
N VAL A 121 4.78 -7.97 -2.66
CA VAL A 121 4.68 -8.94 -3.77
C VAL A 121 4.83 -10.40 -3.33
N TRP A 122 4.75 -10.69 -2.03
CA TRP A 122 4.91 -12.05 -1.53
C TRP A 122 3.74 -12.95 -1.95
N GLN A 123 4.04 -14.02 -2.67
CA GLN A 123 3.05 -14.82 -3.40
C GLN A 123 1.97 -15.41 -2.49
N THR A 124 2.36 -15.91 -1.32
CA THR A 124 1.43 -16.57 -0.40
C THR A 124 0.65 -15.60 0.48
N SER A 125 1.12 -14.36 0.67
CA SER A 125 0.41 -13.33 1.44
C SER A 125 -0.80 -12.86 0.63
N ASN A 126 -1.97 -13.42 0.93
CA ASN A 126 -3.19 -13.22 0.14
C ASN A 126 -4.30 -12.49 0.93
N ARG A 127 -4.08 -12.22 2.21
CA ARG A 127 -4.96 -11.41 3.05
C ARG A 127 -4.19 -10.19 3.55
N LEU A 128 -4.80 -9.02 3.40
CA LEU A 128 -4.23 -7.72 3.76
C LEU A 128 -5.16 -7.00 4.72
N GLY A 129 -4.59 -6.36 5.73
CA GLY A 129 -5.30 -5.38 6.53
C GLY A 129 -4.37 -4.23 6.90
N CYS A 130 -4.85 -3.00 6.79
CA CYS A 130 -4.06 -1.82 7.06
C CYS A 130 -4.78 -0.87 8.01
N GLY A 131 -4.00 -0.09 8.75
CA GLY A 131 -4.45 0.97 9.62
C GLY A 131 -3.58 2.21 9.48
N ARG A 132 -4.15 3.37 9.80
CA ARG A 132 -3.47 4.66 9.73
C ARG A 132 -3.86 5.49 10.95
N ALA A 133 -2.87 6.10 11.58
CA ALA A 133 -3.08 6.93 12.76
C ALA A 133 -2.32 8.26 12.62
N ARG A 134 -2.93 9.34 13.13
CA ARG A 134 -2.28 10.64 13.21
C ARG A 134 -1.46 10.69 14.51
N CYS A 135 -0.20 11.03 14.36
CA CYS A 135 0.77 11.19 15.44
C CYS A 135 0.54 12.48 16.22
N ASN A 136 0.99 12.51 17.48
CA ASN A 136 0.91 13.72 18.31
C ASN A 136 1.73 14.88 17.73
N ASN A 137 2.81 14.58 17.00
CA ASN A 137 3.62 15.57 16.30
C ASN A 137 3.00 16.05 14.97
N GLY A 138 1.79 15.60 14.63
CA GLY A 138 1.05 15.99 13.43
C GLY A 138 1.31 15.13 12.19
N GLY A 139 2.32 14.25 12.22
CA GLY A 139 2.59 13.28 11.14
C GLY A 139 1.56 12.16 11.11
N TYR A 140 1.72 11.24 10.16
CA TYR A 140 0.87 10.05 10.05
C TYR A 140 1.72 8.79 9.98
N ILE A 141 1.32 7.77 10.74
CA ILE A 141 1.89 6.43 10.66
C ILE A 141 0.87 5.47 10.04
N VAL A 142 1.35 4.59 9.17
CA VAL A 142 0.57 3.55 8.50
C VAL A 142 1.19 2.20 8.86
N SER A 143 0.34 1.25 9.25
CA SER A 143 0.68 -0.16 9.40
C SER A 143 -0.12 -0.99 8.41
N CYS A 144 0.52 -1.85 7.63
CA CYS A 144 -0.14 -2.87 6.84
C CYS A 144 0.38 -4.25 7.26
N ASN A 145 -0.54 -5.13 7.61
CA ASN A 145 -0.24 -6.49 8.02
C ASN A 145 -0.72 -7.51 6.98
N TYR A 146 0.07 -8.58 6.84
CA TYR A 146 -0.06 -9.57 5.77
C TYR A 146 -0.24 -10.97 6.33
N ALA A 147 -1.23 -11.70 5.82
CA ALA A 147 -1.50 -13.07 6.26
C ALA A 147 -1.60 -14.04 5.06
N PRO A 148 -0.88 -15.17 5.08
CA PRO A 148 0.28 -15.49 5.93
C PRO A 148 1.45 -14.48 5.79
N PRO A 149 2.41 -14.45 6.72
CA PRO A 149 3.57 -13.58 6.65
C PRO A 149 4.45 -13.91 5.42
N GLY A 150 5.04 -12.88 4.85
CA GLY A 150 6.06 -13.02 3.81
C GLY A 150 7.48 -13.03 4.38
N ASN A 151 8.45 -12.73 3.52
CA ASN A 151 9.87 -12.57 3.86
C ASN A 151 10.46 -13.75 4.65
N ILE A 152 10.05 -14.98 4.30
CA ILE A 152 10.61 -16.20 4.88
C ILE A 152 12.06 -16.34 4.42
N ILE A 153 12.98 -16.50 5.37
CA ILE A 153 14.42 -16.61 5.12
C ILE A 153 14.70 -17.71 4.08
N GLY A 154 15.50 -17.38 3.07
CA GLY A 154 15.89 -18.29 1.99
C GLY A 154 14.81 -18.54 0.92
N ARG A 155 13.60 -17.97 1.06
CA ARG A 155 12.55 -18.08 0.04
C ARG A 155 12.46 -16.80 -0.80
N ARG A 156 12.07 -16.96 -2.07
CA ARG A 156 11.77 -15.84 -2.97
C ARG A 156 10.32 -15.39 -2.80
N PRO A 157 10.03 -14.08 -2.99
CA PRO A 157 8.67 -13.55 -2.88
C PRO A 157 7.75 -14.07 -3.99
N TYR A 158 8.28 -14.45 -5.14
CA TYR A 158 7.51 -14.99 -6.26
C TYR A 158 8.37 -15.89 -7.15
N VAL A 159 7.71 -16.71 -7.95
CA VAL A 159 8.37 -17.45 -9.04
C VAL A 159 8.40 -16.59 -10.31
N ARG A 160 9.56 -16.43 -10.95
CA ARG A 160 9.60 -15.95 -12.32
C ARG A 160 9.08 -17.10 -13.19
N SER A 161 7.91 -16.93 -13.80
CA SER A 161 7.49 -17.83 -14.87
C SER A 161 8.50 -17.68 -16.00
N LEU A 162 9.31 -18.71 -16.25
CA LEU A 162 10.16 -18.77 -17.44
C LEU A 162 9.23 -18.75 -18.65
N VAL A 163 9.21 -17.62 -19.36
CA VAL A 163 8.73 -17.66 -20.74
C VAL A 163 9.77 -18.50 -21.47
N SER A 164 9.42 -19.72 -21.87
CA SER A 164 10.15 -20.34 -22.98
C SER A 164 10.01 -19.38 -24.14
N SER A 165 11.09 -18.70 -24.49
CA SER A 165 11.23 -18.02 -25.77
C SER A 165 10.94 -19.06 -26.84
N LYS A 166 9.76 -18.98 -27.45
CA LYS A 166 9.52 -19.56 -28.77
C LYS A 166 9.88 -18.51 -29.80
#